data_AF-A0A916ZYM2-F1
#
_entry.id   AF-A0A916ZYM2-F1
#
_cell.length_a   1.000
_cell.length_b   1.000
_cell.length_c   1.000
_cell.angle_alpha   90.00
_cell.angle_beta   90.00
_cell.angle_gamma   90.00
#
_symmetry.space_group_name_H-M   'P 1'
#
loop_
_entity.id
_entity.type
_entity.pdbx_description
1 polymer ?
#
loop_
_entity_poly.entity_id
_entity_poly.type
_entity_poly.pdbx_seq_one_letter_code
_entity_poly.pdbx_strand_id
1 'polypeptide(L)' 'MTLIDTLFNEKTTATMLSVAPGTLRRWRWAGVGPTYIKVGHAVRYKAAAVDAFIASGTVVPGVAGLS' A
#
# COMPACT_ATOMS: atom_id res chain seq x y z
N MET A 1 -7.98 4.44 25.14
CA MET A 1 -7.36 5.46 24.27
C MET A 1 -7.46 4.97 22.84
N THR A 2 -8.51 5.35 22.10
CA THR A 2 -8.65 4.90 20.70
C THR A 2 -7.67 5.69 19.83
N LEU A 3 -6.59 5.03 19.40
CA LEU A 3 -5.65 5.56 18.41
C LEU A 3 -6.30 5.44 17.03
N ILE A 4 -6.57 6.58 16.40
CA ILE A 4 -6.95 6.63 15.00
C ILE A 4 -5.77 6.17 14.13
N ASP A 5 -6.04 5.34 13.13
CA ASP A 5 -5.01 4.90 12.18
C ASP A 5 -4.44 6.10 11.42
N THR A 6 -3.11 6.16 11.30
CA THR A 6 -2.44 7.15 10.47
C THR A 6 -2.86 6.99 9.01
N LEU A 7 -3.30 8.10 8.40
CA LEU A 7 -3.74 8.16 7.01
C LEU A 7 -2.72 8.88 6.14
N PHE A 8 -2.17 8.17 5.16
CA PHE A 8 -1.28 8.71 4.15
C PHE A 8 -2.05 9.19 2.92
N ASN A 9 -1.53 10.25 2.30
CA ASN A 9 -2.01 10.70 0.99
C ASN A 9 -1.34 9.89 -0.13
N GLU A 10 -1.78 10.12 -1.38
CA GLU A 10 -1.25 9.44 -2.56
C GLU A 10 0.27 9.63 -2.71
N LYS A 11 0.79 10.85 -2.50
CA LYS A 11 2.22 11.14 -2.66
C LYS A 11 3.07 10.37 -1.65
N THR A 12 2.70 10.43 -0.37
CA THR A 12 3.39 9.71 0.71
C THR A 12 3.38 8.20 0.46
N THR A 13 2.23 7.64 0.08
CA THR A 13 2.09 6.22 -0.21
C THR A 13 2.93 5.79 -1.42
N ALA A 14 2.95 6.62 -2.46
CA ALA A 14 3.76 6.39 -3.65
C ALA A 14 5.26 6.38 -3.34
N THR A 15 5.72 7.32 -2.49
CA THR A 15 7.09 7.35 -1.98
C THR A 15 7.43 6.09 -1.19
N MET A 16 6.55 5.66 -0.27
CA MET A 16 6.78 4.45 0.55
C MET A 16 6.92 3.18 -0.30
N LEU A 17 6.12 3.06 -1.35
CA LEU A 17 6.15 1.91 -2.26
C LEU A 17 7.16 2.06 -3.39
N SER A 18 7.91 3.17 -3.44
CA SER A 18 8.85 3.51 -4.51
C SER A 18 8.24 3.44 -5.93
N VAL A 19 7.00 3.93 -6.07
CA VAL A 19 6.29 4.02 -7.36
C VAL A 19 5.89 5.46 -7.68
N ALA A 20 5.56 5.73 -8.95
CA ALA A 20 4.97 7.01 -9.31
C ALA A 20 3.53 7.13 -8.75
N PRO A 21 3.06 8.34 -8.35
CA PRO A 21 1.67 8.56 -7.93
C PRO A 21 0.64 8.12 -8.99
N GLY A 22 0.96 8.26 -10.27
CA GLY A 22 0.14 7.78 -11.39
C GLY A 22 -0.05 6.27 -11.40
N THR A 23 0.93 5.50 -10.92
CA THR A 23 0.82 4.05 -10.75
C THR A 23 -0.26 3.71 -9.73
N LEU A 24 -0.30 4.41 -8.59
CA LEU A 24 -1.36 4.21 -7.59
C LEU A 24 -2.75 4.54 -8.15
N ARG A 25 -2.87 5.57 -9.00
CA ARG A 25 -4.14 5.86 -9.70
C ARG A 25 -4.55 4.66 -10.55
N ARG A 26 -3.66 4.20 -11.44
CA ARG A 26 -3.91 3.05 -12.32
C ARG A 26 -4.28 1.80 -11.52
N TRP A 27 -3.57 1.53 -10.43
CA TRP A 27 -3.84 0.40 -9.55
C TRP A 27 -5.26 0.44 -8.98
N ARG A 28 -5.74 1.61 -8.53
CA ARG A 28 -7.13 1.75 -8.07
C ARG A 28 -8.16 1.44 -9.14
N TRP A 29 -7.92 1.86 -10.39
CA TRP A 29 -8.80 1.53 -11.52
C TRP A 29 -8.76 0.04 -11.86
N ALA A 30 -7.60 -0.58 -11.74
CA ALA A 30 -7.39 -2.00 -12.02
C ALA A 30 -7.77 -2.94 -10.86
N GLY A 31 -8.18 -2.40 -9.71
CA GLY A 31 -8.52 -3.20 -8.53
C GLY A 31 -7.30 -3.85 -7.84
N VAL A 32 -6.09 -3.32 -8.06
CA VAL A 32 -4.85 -3.79 -7.42
C VAL A 32 -4.28 -2.74 -6.47
N GLY A 33 -3.31 -3.13 -5.64
CA GLY A 33 -2.61 -2.22 -4.73
C GLY A 33 -3.15 -2.22 -3.29
N PRO A 34 -2.62 -1.34 -2.42
CA PRO A 34 -3.11 -1.19 -1.05
C PRO A 34 -4.57 -0.75 -1.03
N THR A 35 -5.32 -1.21 -0.02
CA THR A 35 -6.69 -0.73 0.20
C THR A 35 -6.68 0.75 0.56
N TYR A 36 -7.72 1.46 0.11
CA TYR A 36 -7.82 2.90 0.26
C TYR A 36 -9.21 3.29 0.75
N ILE A 37 -9.29 4.46 1.36
CA ILE A 37 -10.55 5.08 1.76
C ILE A 37 -10.76 6.37 0.96
N LYS A 38 -12.02 6.65 0.64
CA LYS A 38 -12.43 7.94 0.06
C LYS A 38 -12.83 8.89 1.19
N VAL A 39 -12.27 10.09 1.18
CA VAL A 39 -12.62 11.19 2.07
C VAL A 39 -13.03 12.36 1.18
N GLY A 40 -14.31 12.41 0.82
CA GLY A 40 -14.82 13.27 -0.25
C GLY A 40 -14.12 12.95 -1.58
N HIS A 41 -13.49 13.96 -2.19
CA HIS A 41 -12.70 13.80 -3.41
C HIS A 41 -11.26 13.28 -3.16
N ALA A 42 -10.81 13.23 -1.91
CA ALA A 42 -9.47 12.77 -1.57
C ALA A 42 -9.42 11.25 -1.38
N VAL A 43 -8.32 10.65 -1.80
CA VAL A 43 -7.98 9.25 -1.52
C VAL A 43 -6.93 9.20 -0.42
N ARG A 44 -7.15 8.36 0.60
CA ARG A 44 -6.20 8.11 1.68
C ARG A 44 -5.93 6.62 1.83
N TYR A 45 -4.75 6.31 2.34
CA TYR A 45 -4.29 4.97 2.63
C TYR A 45 -4.02 4.85 4.11
N LYS A 46 -4.58 3.85 4.77
CA LYS A 46 -4.19 3.54 6.14
C LYS A 46 -2.76 3.02 6.15
N ALA A 47 -1.97 3.37 7.16
CA ALA A 47 -0.63 2.81 7.33
C ALA A 47 -0.64 1.27 7.30
N ALA A 48 -1.57 0.65 8.04
CA ALA A 48 -1.75 -0.80 8.06
C ALA A 48 -2.13 -1.41 6.69
N ALA A 49 -2.83 -0.65 5.83
CA ALA A 49 -3.17 -1.13 4.48
C ALA A 49 -1.95 -1.15 3.55
N VAL A 50 -1.07 -0.15 3.67
CA VAL A 50 0.20 -0.10 2.93
C VAL A 50 1.11 -1.22 3.39
N ASP A 51 1.22 -1.43 4.70
CA ASP A 51 2.00 -2.53 5.30
C ASP A 51 1.50 -3.91 4.85
N ALA A 52 0.18 -4.14 4.95
CA ALA A 52 -0.43 -5.39 4.48
C ALA A 52 -0.17 -5.65 2.98
N PHE A 53 -0.17 -4.60 2.15
CA PHE A 53 0.17 -4.74 0.74
C PHE A 53 1.63 -5.14 0.52
N ILE A 54 2.57 -4.52 1.24
CA ILE A 54 3.99 -4.88 1.19
C ILE A 54 4.17 -6.35 1.62
N ALA A 55 3.56 -6.74 2.74
CA ALA A 55 3.61 -8.11 3.23
C ALA A 55 3.06 -9.11 2.19
N SER A 56 1.93 -8.79 1.54
CA SER A 56 1.34 -9.65 0.51
C SER A 56 2.21 -9.82 -0.74
N GLY A 57 3.03 -8.82 -1.07
CA GLY A 57 3.96 -8.85 -2.21
C GLY A 57 5.37 -9.34 -1.85
N THR A 58 5.64 -9.60 -0.56
CA THR A 58 6.95 -10.05 -0.10
C THR A 58 7.12 -11.53 -0.42
N VAL A 59 8.06 -11.85 -1.30
CA VAL A 59 8.46 -13.21 -1.62
C VAL A 59 9.71 -13.53 -0.81
N VAL A 60 9.66 -14.55 0.04
CA VAL A 60 10.85 -15.09 0.71
C VAL A 60 11.52 -16.07 -0.26
N PRO A 61 12.72 -15.77 -0.78
CA PRO A 61 13.44 -16.70 -1.62
C PRO A 61 13.74 -17.97 -0.82
N GLY A 62 13.36 -19.13 -1.36
CA GLY A 62 13.62 -20.39 -0.70
C GLY A 62 15.13 -20.65 -0.58
N VAL A 63 15.58 -21.07 0.60
CA VAL A 63 16.83 -21.81 0.79
C VAL A 63 16.70 -23.20 0.17
N ALA A 64 16.44 -23.25 -1.13
CA ALA A 64 16.42 -24.47 -1.91
C ALA A 64 17.86 -24.92 -2.12
N GLY A 65 18.39 -25.77 -1.24
CA GLY A 65 19.69 -26.40 -1.48
C GLY A 65 20.46 -26.94 -0.28
N LEU A 66 19.94 -26.89 0.95
CA LEU A 66 20.57 -27.55 2.11
C LEU A 66 19.69 -28.69 2.60
N SER A 67 19.74 -29.81 1.89
CA SER A 67 19.40 -31.15 2.36
C SER A 67 20.25 -32.14 1.59
#